data_AF-A0A7J9ACR5-F1
#
_entry.id   AF-A0A7J9ACR5-F1
#
_cell.length_a   1.000
_cell.length_b   1.000
_cell.length_c   1.000
_cell.angle_alpha   90.00
_cell.angle_beta   90.00
_cell.angle_gamma   90.00
#
_symmetry.space_group_name_H-M   'P 1'
#
loop_
_entity.id
_entity.type
_entity.pdbx_description
1 polymer ?
#
loop_
_entity_poly.entity_id
_entity_poly.type
_entity_poly.pdbx_seq_one_letter_code
_entity_poly.pdbx_strand_id
1 'polypeptide(L)' 'MENIVILKFLGRNIGFSILQNKIYNLWRHSAPLHMMDIENGYFLVKFQNKLDCEKAFSEGPWTIFGQYLTVQPW' A
#
# COMPACT_ATOMS: atom_id res chain seq x y z
N MET A 1 10.04 15.27 -3.29
CA MET A 1 9.19 14.23 -3.90
C MET A 1 8.36 13.65 -2.80
N GLU A 2 7.04 13.72 -2.91
CA GLU A 2 6.16 13.21 -1.87
C GLU A 2 6.20 11.68 -1.89
N ASN A 3 6.58 11.07 -0.77
CA ASN A 3 6.67 9.61 -0.62
C ASN A 3 5.28 9.01 -0.38
N ILE A 4 4.31 9.39 -1.21
CA ILE A 4 2.90 9.04 -1.06
C ILE A 4 2.48 8.17 -2.25
N VAL A 5 1.77 7.09 -1.94
CA VAL A 5 1.17 6.21 -2.95
C VAL A 5 -0.30 6.01 -2.67
N ILE A 6 -1.06 5.89 -3.74
CA ILE A 6 -2.45 5.47 -3.74
C ILE A 6 -2.50 3.98 -3.98
N LEU A 7 -3.26 3.30 -3.13
CA LEU A 7 -3.55 1.89 -3.22
C LEU A 7 -5.02 1.68 -3.53
N LYS A 8 -5.29 0.76 -4.44
CA LYS A 8 -6.65 0.31 -4.71
C LYS A 8 -6.69 -1.20 -4.80
N PHE A 9 -7.69 -1.77 -4.17
CA PHE A 9 -7.91 -3.21 -4.17
C PHE A 9 -8.86 -3.60 -5.32
N LEU A 10 -8.41 -4.47 -6.22
CA LEU A 10 -9.21 -4.93 -7.37
C LEU A 10 -10.05 -6.16 -7.00
N GLY A 11 -10.80 -6.06 -5.90
CA GLY A 11 -11.39 -7.25 -5.28
C GLY A 11 -12.45 -6.97 -4.23
N ARG A 12 -12.60 -7.92 -3.29
CA ARG A 12 -13.49 -7.76 -2.14
C ARG A 12 -12.87 -6.77 -1.18
N ASN A 13 -13.71 -5.94 -0.57
CA ASN A 13 -13.22 -4.98 0.40
C ASN A 13 -12.62 -5.72 1.61
N ILE A 14 -11.40 -5.33 2.00
CA ILE A 14 -10.69 -5.89 3.15
C ILE A 14 -10.73 -4.82 4.25
N GLY A 15 -10.96 -5.24 5.49
CA GLY A 15 -10.90 -4.32 6.63
C GLY A 15 -9.54 -3.61 6.72
N PHE A 16 -9.58 -2.30 6.94
CA PHE A 16 -8.41 -1.41 6.98
C PHE A 16 -7.24 -1.98 7.80
N SER A 17 -7.50 -2.44 9.03
CA SER A 17 -6.45 -2.98 9.92
C SER A 17 -5.76 -4.23 9.36
N ILE A 18 -6.52 -5.08 8.65
CA ILE A 18 -5.97 -6.29 8.01
C ILE A 18 -5.11 -5.88 6.82
N LEU A 19 -5.61 -4.96 5.99
CA LEU A 19 -4.88 -4.44 4.83
C LEU A 19 -3.57 -3.77 5.26
N GLN A 20 -3.62 -2.91 6.27
CA GLN A 20 -2.45 -2.23 6.83
C GLN A 20 -1.41 -3.23 7.33
N ASN A 21 -1.82 -4.25 8.10
CA ASN A 21 -0.90 -5.28 8.58
C ASN A 21 -0.33 -6.13 7.42
N LYS A 22 -1.13 -6.45 6.40
CA LYS A 22 -0.65 -7.20 5.23
C LYS A 22 0.37 -6.40 4.44
N ILE A 23 0.11 -5.12 4.17
CA ILE A 23 1.06 -4.23 3.53
C ILE A 23 2.31 -4.06 4.40
N TYR A 24 2.13 -3.95 5.72
CA TYR A 24 3.23 -3.91 6.68
C TYR A 24 4.20 -5.09 6.48
N ASN A 25 3.65 -6.30 6.34
CA ASN A 25 4.46 -7.49 6.12
C ASN A 25 4.97 -7.65 4.67
N LEU A 26 4.17 -7.22 3.69
CA LEU A 26 4.43 -7.42 2.26
C LEU A 26 5.66 -6.63 1.79
N TRP A 27 5.72 -5.34 2.10
CA TRP A 27 6.83 -4.48 1.66
C TRP A 27 8.02 -4.46 2.64
N ARG A 28 7.92 -5.18 3.78
CA ARG A 28 8.99 -5.33 4.78
C ARG A 28 9.69 -4.01 5.11
N HIS A 29 8.91 -2.93 5.22
CA HIS A 29 9.38 -1.58 5.53
C HIS A 29 10.18 -1.60 6.82
N SER A 30 11.30 -0.89 6.76
CA SER A 30 12.17 -0.66 7.91
C SER A 30 11.55 0.30 8.94
N ALA A 31 10.56 1.10 8.54
CA ALA A 31 9.96 2.15 9.34
C ALA A 31 8.42 2.08 9.36
N PRO A 32 7.76 2.65 10.37
CA PRO A 32 6.30 2.75 10.40
C PRO A 32 5.78 3.54 9.18
N LEU A 33 4.92 2.92 8.38
CA LEU A 33 4.17 3.60 7.32
C LEU A 33 2.90 4.23 7.90
N HIS A 34 2.49 5.37 7.36
CA HIS A 34 1.18 5.93 7.66
C HIS A 34 0.20 5.54 6.55
N MET A 35 -0.82 4.77 6.90
CA MET A 35 -1.92 4.44 5.99
C MET A 35 -3.16 5.27 6.36
N MET A 36 -3.90 5.73 5.37
CA MET A 36 -5.19 6.41 5.54
C MET A 36 -6.20 5.80 4.57
N ASP A 37 -7.42 5.58 5.04
CA ASP A 37 -8.54 5.19 4.20
C ASP A 37 -9.06 6.42 3.45
N ILE A 38 -9.22 6.28 2.14
CA ILE A 38 -9.89 7.24 1.27
C ILE A 38 -11.19 6.58 0.83
N GLU A 39 -12.24 7.39 0.69
CA GLU A 39 -13.53 6.93 0.23
C GLU A 39 -13.43 6.09 -1.08
N ASN A 40 -14.39 5.17 -1.25
CA ASN A 40 -14.48 4.28 -2.43
C ASN A 40 -13.38 3.19 -2.52
N GLY A 41 -12.83 2.76 -1.38
CA GLY A 41 -11.88 1.64 -1.31
C GLY A 41 -10.48 1.98 -1.83
N TYR A 42 -10.13 3.26 -1.77
CA TYR A 42 -8.80 3.76 -2.03
C TYR A 42 -8.07 3.93 -0.70
N PHE A 43 -6.76 3.70 -0.67
CA PHE A 43 -5.99 3.88 0.54
C PHE A 43 -4.74 4.69 0.22
N LEU A 44 -4.46 5.69 1.04
CA LEU A 44 -3.25 6.48 0.94
C LEU A 44 -2.19 5.84 1.82
N VAL A 45 -0.99 5.62 1.28
CA VAL A 45 0.17 5.20 2.08
C VAL A 45 1.27 6.24 1.93
N LYS A 46 1.66 6.81 3.06
CA LYS A 46 2.80 7.70 3.19
C LYS A 46 3.98 6.94 3.77
N PHE A 47 5.03 6.81 2.98
CA PHE A 47 6.29 6.24 3.39
C PHE A 47 7.18 7.31 4.04
N GLN A 48 7.97 6.88 5.02
CA GLN A 48 9.01 7.73 5.60
C GLN A 48 10.26 7.80 4.71
N ASN A 49 10.58 6.70 4.03
CA ASN A 49 11.76 6.59 3.18
C ASN A 49 11.37 6.45 1.70
N LYS A 50 12.08 7.17 0.83
CA LYS A 50 11.89 7.09 -0.62
C LYS A 50 12.25 5.70 -1.17
N LEU A 51 13.26 5.04 -0.60
CA LEU A 51 13.66 3.69 -1.02
C LEU A 51 12.54 2.67 -0.81
N ASP A 52 11.81 2.75 0.30
CA ASP A 52 10.68 1.87 0.58
C ASP A 52 9.51 2.14 -0.38
N CYS A 53 9.31 3.40 -0.76
CA CYS A 53 8.34 3.79 -1.79
C CYS A 53 8.72 3.24 -3.18
N GLU A 54 9.99 3.39 -3.60
CA GLU A 54 10.49 2.88 -4.87
C GLU A 54 10.36 1.35 -4.95
N LYS A 55 10.62 0.63 -3.86
CA LYS A 55 10.37 -0.82 -3.79
C LYS A 55 8.91 -1.18 -3.99
N ALA A 56 7.99 -0.44 -3.36
CA ALA A 56 6.56 -0.65 -3.54
C ALA A 56 6.11 -0.49 -5.01
N PHE A 57 6.79 0.33 -5.81
CA PHE A 57 6.54 0.40 -7.26
C PHE A 57 7.27 -0.68 -8.06
N SER A 58 8.51 -1.01 -7.69
CA SER A 58 9.42 -1.80 -8.52
C SER A 58 9.28 -3.31 -8.32
N GLU A 59 8.86 -3.75 -7.13
CA GLU A 59 8.79 -5.17 -6.76
C GLU A 59 7.41 -5.81 -7.03
N GLY A 60 6.47 -5.06 -7.64
CA GLY A 60 5.10 -5.51 -7.95
C GLY A 60 4.94 -6.10 -9.36
N PRO A 61 3.88 -6.88 -9.64
CA PRO A 61 2.52 -6.72 -9.10
C PRO A 61 2.27 -7.39 -7.75
N TRP A 62 1.56 -6.67 -6.87
CA TRP A 62 1.27 -7.13 -5.51
C TRP A 62 -0.06 -7.87 -5.43
N THR A 63 -0.10 -8.94 -4.65
CA THR A 63 -1.34 -9.68 -4.37
C THR A 63 -1.53 -9.84 -2.87
N ILE A 64 -2.76 -9.63 -2.40
CA ILE A 64 -3.17 -9.88 -1.01
C ILE A 64 -4.42 -10.76 -1.08
N PHE A 65 -4.43 -11.89 -0.37
CA PHE A 65 -5.52 -12.88 -0.42
C PHE A 65 -5.92 -13.31 -1.84
N GLY A 66 -4.95 -13.40 -2.77
CA GLY A 66 -5.21 -13.80 -4.16
C GLY A 66 -5.90 -12.72 -5.02
N GLN A 67 -6.03 -11.49 -4.52
CA GLN A 67 -6.56 -10.35 -5.26
C GLN A 67 -5.45 -9.32 -5.52
N TYR A 68 -5.53 -8.65 -6.66
CA TYR A 68 -4.51 -7.70 -7.07
C TYR A 68 -4.66 -6.38 -6.33
N LEU A 69 -3.50 -5.84 -5.93
CA LEU A 69 -3.35 -4.50 -5.36
C LEU A 69 -2.68 -3.62 -6.41
N THR A 70 -3.34 -2.53 -6.80
CA THR A 70 -2.72 -1.53 -7.66
C THR A 70 -2.03 -0.49 -6.80
N VAL A 71 -0.80 -0.13 -7.18
CA VAL A 71 -0.01 0.94 -6.57
C VAL A 71 0.15 2.05 -7.60
N GLN A 72 -0.23 3.26 -7.23
CA GLN A 72 -0.14 4.44 -8.09
C GLN A 72 0.52 5.59 -7.32
N PRO A 73 1.29 6.47 -7.96
CA PRO A 73 1.71 7.71 -7.32
C PRO A 73 0.48 8.57 -7.00
N TRP A 74 0.57 9.38 -5.93
CA TRP A 74 -0.42 10.43 -5.65
C TRP A 74 -0.46 11.46 -6.79
#